data_AF-A0A9D9F8B2-F1
#
_entry.id   AF-A0A9D9F8B2-F1
#
_cell.length_a   1.000
_cell.length_b   1.000
_cell.length_c   1.000
_cell.angle_alpha   90.00
_cell.angle_beta   90.00
_cell.angle_gamma   90.00
#
_symmetry.space_group_name_H-M   'P 1'
#
loop_
_entity.id
_entity.type
_entity.pdbx_description
1 polymer ?
#
loop_
_entity_poly.entity_id
_entity_poly.type
_entity_poly.pdbx_seq_one_letter_code
_entity_poly.pdbx_strand_id
1 'polypeptide(L)'
;MIPMLLAQIGLPLLVKAVGGALSESGNPVAKAAGAALTEVEAEIGAGRLSGTDLQEANRHVERIAEMAAQTDRTWLEQVNRTIRAEAQSDDAYVRRMRPTFGYIMALTWAAQMGAVAYVVAVEPDKAGPVIAAIASLGTIWSVGLSVLGIYVYKRSSEKLAAQEDRPGFLSTLIGRLSGPS
;
A
#
# COMPACT_ATOMS: atom_id res chain seq x y z
N MET A 1 3.13 11.02 34.21
CA MET A 1 4.02 12.12 34.67
C MET A 1 4.87 12.73 33.55
N ILE A 2 5.30 11.96 32.55
CA ILE A 2 6.02 12.49 31.36
C ILE A 2 5.19 13.49 30.51
N PRO A 3 3.86 13.31 30.30
CA PRO A 3 3.06 14.28 29.52
C PRO A 3 2.98 15.66 30.18
N MET A 4 2.95 15.71 31.52
CA MET A 4 2.84 16.95 32.28
C MET A 4 4.12 17.78 32.24
N LEU A 5 5.30 17.13 32.17
CA LEU A 5 6.59 17.78 31.95
C LEU A 5 6.75 18.27 30.50
N LEU A 6 6.31 17.50 29.51
CA LEU A 6 6.28 17.94 28.10
C LEU A 6 5.30 19.09 27.87
N ALA A 7 4.16 19.11 28.57
CA ALA A 7 3.17 20.17 28.53
C ALA A 7 3.68 21.48 29.19
N GLN A 8 4.47 21.39 30.26
CA GLN A 8 5.09 22.55 30.93
C GLN A 8 6.27 23.13 30.15
N ILE A 9 6.97 22.30 29.36
CA ILE A 9 8.20 22.68 28.62
C ILE A 9 7.90 22.96 27.13
N GLY A 10 6.89 22.33 26.55
CA GLY A 10 6.62 22.33 25.11
C GLY A 10 5.97 23.60 24.58
N LEU A 11 4.99 24.16 25.29
CA LEU A 11 4.35 25.42 24.88
C LEU A 11 5.35 26.60 24.91
N PRO A 12 6.16 26.80 25.96
CA PRO A 12 7.19 27.84 25.97
C PRO A 12 8.22 27.67 24.84
N LEU A 13 8.63 26.43 24.55
CA LEU A 13 9.58 26.14 23.47
C LEU A 13 9.00 26.45 22.08
N LEU A 14 7.72 26.12 21.84
CA LEU A 14 7.03 26.43 20.59
C LEU A 14 6.82 27.94 20.42
N VAL A 15 6.42 28.64 21.47
CA VAL A 15 6.26 30.11 21.46
C VAL A 15 7.60 30.79 21.13
N LYS A 16 8.69 30.32 21.73
CA LYS A 16 10.04 30.82 21.43
C LYS A 16 10.47 30.58 19.98
N ALA A 17 10.27 29.36 19.48
CA ALA A 17 10.66 28.99 18.12
C ALA A 17 9.86 29.76 17.06
N VAL A 18 8.54 29.86 17.24
CA VAL A 18 7.64 30.58 16.33
C VAL A 18 7.84 32.09 16.46
N GLY A 19 7.99 32.62 17.67
CA GLY A 19 8.25 34.04 17.93
C GLY A 19 9.58 34.51 17.32
N GLY A 20 10.64 33.70 17.42
CA GLY A 20 11.93 33.97 16.78
C GLY A 20 11.83 33.97 15.25
N ALA A 21 11.21 32.95 14.67
CA ALA A 21 11.05 32.84 13.22
C ALA A 21 10.20 33.98 12.62
N LEU A 22 9.15 34.41 13.31
CA LEU A 22 8.30 35.52 12.87
C LEU A 22 8.98 36.89 13.00
N SER A 23 9.81 37.07 14.04
CA SER A 23 10.58 38.30 14.28
C SER A 23 11.68 38.55 13.24
N GLU A 24 12.21 37.48 12.64
CA GLU A 24 13.19 37.57 11.55
C GLU A 24 12.55 37.84 10.17
N SER A 25 11.22 37.77 10.06
CA SER A 25 10.56 37.94 8.76
C SER A 25 10.61 39.39 8.24
N GLY A 26 10.61 39.54 6.91
CA GLY A 26 10.58 40.86 6.25
C GLY A 26 9.23 41.59 6.32
N ASN A 27 8.17 40.97 6.85
CA ASN A 27 6.83 41.53 6.88
C ASN A 27 6.56 42.22 8.24
N PRO A 28 6.12 43.49 8.25
CA PRO A 28 5.91 44.25 9.49
C PRO A 28 4.83 43.63 10.41
N VAL A 29 3.82 42.96 9.85
CA VAL A 29 2.78 42.28 10.63
C VAL A 29 3.33 41.03 11.32
N ALA A 30 4.16 40.25 10.62
CA ALA A 30 4.79 39.08 11.19
C ALA A 30 5.85 39.44 12.26
N LYS A 31 6.58 40.54 12.07
CA LYS A 31 7.44 41.11 13.13
C LYS A 31 6.67 41.52 14.38
N ALA A 32 5.53 42.19 14.21
CA ALA A 32 4.68 42.57 15.34
C ALA A 32 4.13 41.33 16.09
N ALA A 33 3.73 40.29 15.35
CA ALA A 33 3.30 39.03 15.94
C ALA A 33 4.45 38.31 16.68
N GLY A 34 5.67 38.32 16.12
CA GLY A 34 6.87 37.78 16.78
C GLY A 34 7.18 38.47 18.10
N ALA A 35 7.14 39.81 18.13
CA ALA A 35 7.36 40.59 19.35
C ALA A 35 6.30 40.31 20.43
N ALA A 36 5.02 40.21 20.04
CA ALA A 36 3.94 39.85 20.96
C ALA A 36 4.12 38.44 21.55
N LEU A 37 4.62 37.48 20.76
CA LEU A 37 4.90 36.12 21.25
C LEU A 37 6.08 36.09 22.23
N THR A 38 7.11 36.93 22.03
CA THR A 38 8.22 37.07 22.99
C THR A 38 7.76 37.68 24.32
N GLU A 39 6.80 38.60 24.28
CA GLU A 39 6.18 39.15 25.50
C GLU A 39 5.40 38.08 26.26
N VAL A 40 4.63 37.24 25.54
CA VAL A 40 3.95 36.08 26.12
C VAL A 40 4.95 35.08 26.73
N GLU A 41 6.10 34.81 26.09
CA GLU A 41 7.15 33.96 26.67
C GLU A 41 7.68 34.52 28.00
N ALA A 42 7.90 35.84 28.07
CA ALA A 42 8.38 36.50 29.29
C ALA A 42 7.35 36.44 30.44
N GLU A 43 6.06 36.57 30.13
CA GLU A 43 4.97 36.44 31.10
C GLU A 43 4.82 34.99 31.62
N ILE A 44 5.05 33.99 30.76
CA ILE A 44 5.09 32.57 31.16
C ILE A 44 6.30 32.32 32.06
N GLY A 45 7.49 32.80 31.69
CA GLY A 45 8.73 32.63 32.46
C GLY A 45 8.70 33.33 33.83
N ALA A 46 7.95 34.44 33.92
CA ALA A 46 7.72 35.16 35.16
C ALA A 46 6.65 34.52 36.08
N GLY A 47 5.99 33.44 35.63
CA GLY A 47 4.95 32.74 36.39
C GLY A 47 3.66 33.54 36.57
N ARG A 48 3.43 34.57 35.75
CA ARG A 48 2.25 35.46 35.83
C ARG A 48 1.03 34.90 35.10
N LEU A 49 1.25 33.97 34.17
CA LEU A 49 0.19 33.14 33.58
C LEU A 49 -0.11 31.97 34.53
N SER A 50 -1.36 31.88 34.99
CA SER A 50 -1.77 30.87 35.94
C SER A 50 -1.54 29.46 35.38
N GLY A 51 -1.05 28.53 36.19
CA GLY A 51 -0.79 27.15 35.75
C GLY A 51 -2.04 26.44 35.21
N THR A 52 -3.24 26.93 35.54
CA THR A 52 -4.54 26.43 35.04
C THR A 52 -4.79 26.79 33.58
N ASP A 53 -4.44 28.00 33.13
CA ASP A 53 -4.65 28.43 31.74
C ASP A 53 -3.71 27.69 30.77
N LEU A 54 -2.46 27.47 31.20
CA LEU A 54 -1.48 26.66 30.46
C LEU A 54 -1.87 25.18 30.39
N GLN A 55 -2.46 24.63 31.46
CA GLN A 55 -3.00 23.27 31.42
C GLN A 55 -4.19 23.15 30.47
N GLU A 56 -5.06 24.16 30.41
CA GLU A 56 -6.20 24.16 29.49
C GLU A 56 -5.78 24.25 28.02
N ALA A 57 -4.81 25.12 27.71
CA ALA A 57 -4.21 25.19 26.38
C ALA A 57 -3.60 23.84 25.95
N ASN A 58 -2.88 23.17 26.87
CA ASN A 58 -2.32 21.85 26.60
C ASN A 58 -3.40 20.79 26.35
N ARG A 59 -4.50 20.77 27.13
CA ARG A 59 -5.64 19.88 26.87
C ARG A 59 -6.25 20.10 25.49
N HIS A 60 -6.27 21.35 25.01
CA HIS A 60 -6.79 21.66 23.69
C HIS A 60 -5.87 21.11 22.58
N VAL A 61 -4.56 21.26 22.73
CA VAL A 61 -3.57 20.69 21.79
C VAL A 61 -3.64 19.17 21.76
N GLU A 62 -3.77 18.52 22.92
CA GLU A 62 -3.95 17.06 22.99
C GLU A 62 -5.22 16.62 22.25
N ARG A 63 -6.35 17.32 22.46
CA ARG A 63 -7.60 17.01 21.76
C ARG A 63 -7.50 17.23 20.24
N ILE A 64 -6.80 18.26 19.79
CA ILE A 64 -6.54 18.47 18.35
C ILE A 64 -5.70 17.33 17.78
N ALA A 65 -4.65 16.91 18.48
CA ALA A 65 -3.80 15.79 18.05
C ALA A 65 -4.59 14.47 17.98
N GLU A 66 -5.46 14.21 18.95
CA GLU A 66 -6.35 13.04 18.94
C GLU A 66 -7.32 13.07 17.75
N MET A 67 -7.94 14.22 17.47
CA MET A 67 -8.86 14.38 16.34
C MET A 67 -8.14 14.22 14.99
N ALA A 68 -6.92 14.75 14.86
CA ALA A 68 -6.09 14.57 13.67
C ALA A 68 -5.73 13.09 13.47
N ALA A 69 -5.27 12.41 14.52
CA ALA A 69 -4.96 10.99 14.46
C ALA A 69 -6.19 10.12 14.14
N GLN A 70 -7.38 10.47 14.64
CA GLN A 70 -8.63 9.79 14.28
C GLN A 70 -9.01 10.02 12.81
N THR A 71 -8.83 11.24 12.30
CA THR A 71 -9.07 11.57 10.89
C THR A 71 -8.16 10.75 9.99
N ASP A 72 -6.86 10.70 10.29
CA ASP A 72 -5.88 9.92 9.56
C ASP A 72 -6.22 8.42 9.56
N ARG A 73 -6.58 7.87 10.73
CA ARG A 73 -7.03 6.47 10.84
C ARG A 73 -8.25 6.20 9.97
N THR A 74 -9.25 7.07 10.04
CA THR A 74 -10.50 6.91 9.27
C THR A 74 -10.22 6.97 7.77
N TRP A 75 -9.35 7.89 7.34
CA TRP A 75 -8.92 8.00 5.95
C TRP A 75 -8.20 6.73 5.48
N LEU A 76 -7.21 6.26 6.25
CA LEU A 76 -6.46 5.04 5.93
C LEU A 76 -7.37 3.80 5.90
N GLU A 77 -8.35 3.72 6.80
CA GLU A 77 -9.34 2.65 6.80
C GLU A 77 -10.25 2.68 5.57
N GLN A 78 -10.70 3.86 5.15
CA GLN A 78 -11.51 4.03 3.94
C GLN A 78 -10.72 3.63 2.68
N VAL A 79 -9.48 4.09 2.55
CA VAL A 79 -8.59 3.74 1.43
C VAL A 79 -8.31 2.24 1.41
N ASN A 80 -8.02 1.63 2.55
CA ASN A 80 -7.82 0.18 2.61
C ASN A 80 -9.10 -0.59 2.29
N ARG A 81 -10.27 -0.08 2.70
CA ARG A 81 -11.56 -0.70 2.40
C ARG A 81 -11.86 -0.68 0.91
N THR A 82 -11.62 0.44 0.23
CA THR A 82 -11.83 0.53 -1.22
C THR A 82 -10.85 -0.36 -1.99
N ILE A 83 -9.55 -0.35 -1.64
CA ILE A 83 -8.55 -1.23 -2.25
C ILE A 83 -8.93 -2.71 -2.09
N ARG A 84 -9.40 -3.11 -0.90
CA ARG A 84 -9.85 -4.49 -0.66
C ARG A 84 -11.11 -4.82 -1.44
N ALA A 85 -12.07 -3.91 -1.53
CA ALA A 85 -13.29 -4.09 -2.30
C ALA A 85 -13.00 -4.23 -3.81
N GLU A 86 -12.07 -3.42 -4.35
CA GLU A 86 -11.61 -3.53 -5.72
C GLU A 86 -10.86 -4.84 -5.97
N ALA A 87 -9.98 -5.24 -5.05
CA ALA A 87 -9.24 -6.50 -5.14
C ALA A 87 -10.16 -7.74 -5.03
N GLN A 88 -11.27 -7.63 -4.32
CA GLN A 88 -12.31 -8.66 -4.19
C GLN A 88 -13.39 -8.57 -5.26
N SER A 89 -13.35 -7.58 -6.15
CA SER A 89 -14.31 -7.45 -7.23
C SER A 89 -14.25 -8.68 -8.14
N ASP A 90 -15.33 -9.45 -8.12
CA ASP A 90 -15.41 -10.82 -8.64
C ASP A 90 -15.73 -10.86 -10.14
N ASP A 91 -15.26 -9.87 -10.90
CA ASP A 91 -15.58 -9.72 -12.31
C ASP A 91 -15.12 -10.94 -13.10
N ALA A 92 -16.09 -11.59 -13.75
CA ALA A 92 -15.89 -12.76 -14.58
C ALA A 92 -14.90 -12.51 -15.72
N TYR A 93 -14.79 -11.27 -16.20
CA TYR A 93 -13.81 -10.87 -17.21
C TYR A 93 -12.38 -10.97 -16.66
N VAL A 94 -12.11 -10.38 -15.49
CA VAL A 94 -10.79 -10.39 -14.83
C VAL A 94 -10.37 -11.82 -14.43
N ARG A 95 -11.32 -12.63 -13.95
CA ARG A 95 -11.05 -14.02 -13.55
C ARG A 95 -10.69 -14.93 -14.72
N ARG A 96 -11.29 -14.69 -15.89
CA ARG A 96 -11.04 -15.48 -17.12
C ARG A 96 -9.85 -14.98 -17.91
N MET A 97 -9.48 -13.70 -17.79
CA MET A 97 -8.36 -13.12 -18.54
C MET A 97 -7.03 -13.85 -18.27
N ARG A 98 -6.74 -14.22 -17.01
CA ARG A 98 -5.49 -14.91 -16.65
C ARG A 98 -5.38 -16.31 -17.30
N PRO A 99 -6.40 -17.20 -17.22
CA PRO A 99 -6.40 -18.46 -17.97
C PRO A 99 -6.37 -18.28 -19.50
N THR A 100 -7.15 -17.34 -20.04
CA THR A 100 -7.24 -17.11 -21.49
C THR A 100 -5.89 -16.74 -22.10
N PHE A 101 -5.11 -15.90 -21.41
CA PHE A 101 -3.75 -15.56 -21.85
C PHE A 101 -2.87 -16.82 -21.94
N GLY A 102 -2.91 -17.70 -20.93
CA GLY A 102 -2.16 -18.96 -20.95
C GLY A 102 -2.58 -19.88 -22.11
N TYR A 103 -3.89 -19.98 -22.39
CA TYR A 103 -4.37 -20.80 -23.51
C TYR A 103 -3.95 -20.25 -24.87
N ILE A 104 -4.03 -18.93 -25.07
CA ILE A 104 -3.57 -18.29 -26.30
C ILE A 104 -2.07 -18.53 -26.49
N MET A 105 -1.27 -18.39 -25.44
CA MET A 105 0.19 -18.65 -25.48
C MET A 105 0.52 -20.11 -25.82
N ALA A 106 -0.22 -21.06 -25.24
CA ALA A 106 -0.03 -22.48 -25.55
C ALA A 106 -0.39 -22.78 -27.01
N LEU A 107 -1.48 -22.19 -27.51
CA LEU A 107 -1.93 -22.34 -28.88
C LEU A 107 -0.94 -21.73 -29.88
N THR A 108 -0.43 -20.52 -29.61
CA THR A 108 0.58 -19.88 -30.48
C THR A 108 1.88 -20.66 -30.49
N TRP A 109 2.31 -21.21 -29.35
CA TRP A 109 3.49 -22.07 -29.28
C TRP A 109 3.30 -23.36 -30.09
N ALA A 110 2.15 -24.03 -29.94
CA ALA A 110 1.82 -25.23 -30.69
C ALA A 110 1.80 -24.95 -32.21
N ALA A 111 1.20 -23.83 -32.63
CA ALA A 111 1.19 -23.42 -34.03
C ALA A 111 2.60 -23.12 -34.56
N GLN A 112 3.43 -22.42 -33.78
CA GLN A 112 4.81 -22.10 -34.16
C GLN A 112 5.67 -23.36 -34.29
N MET A 113 5.60 -24.28 -33.32
CA MET A 113 6.33 -25.54 -33.38
C MET A 113 5.80 -26.47 -34.49
N GLY A 114 4.49 -26.47 -34.73
CA GLY A 114 3.88 -27.18 -35.85
C GLY A 114 4.38 -26.66 -37.20
N ALA A 115 4.48 -25.34 -37.37
CA ALA A 115 5.03 -24.72 -38.58
C ALA A 115 6.52 -25.08 -38.78
N VAL A 116 7.32 -25.09 -37.72
CA VAL A 116 8.72 -25.54 -37.78
C VAL A 116 8.79 -27.01 -38.20
N ALA A 117 8.02 -27.89 -37.55
CA ALA A 117 7.99 -29.31 -37.88
C ALA A 117 7.57 -29.55 -39.34
N TYR A 118 6.57 -28.80 -39.83
CA TYR A 118 6.13 -28.84 -41.23
C TYR A 118 7.24 -28.44 -42.19
N VAL A 119 7.91 -27.30 -41.96
CA VAL A 119 9.00 -26.83 -42.82
C VAL A 119 10.15 -27.83 -42.84
N VAL A 120 10.54 -28.39 -41.69
CA VAL A 120 11.60 -29.41 -41.62
C VAL A 120 11.23 -30.66 -42.42
N ALA A 121 9.97 -31.08 -42.40
CA ALA A 121 9.52 -32.29 -43.08
C ALA A 121 9.27 -32.10 -44.59
N VAL A 122 8.75 -30.95 -45.00
CA VAL A 122 8.26 -30.70 -46.37
C VAL A 122 9.20 -29.81 -47.18
N GLU A 123 9.87 -28.84 -46.53
CA GLU A 123 10.72 -27.84 -47.19
C GLU A 123 12.07 -27.69 -46.43
N PRO A 124 12.87 -28.77 -46.31
CA PRO A 124 14.06 -28.79 -45.47
C PRO A 124 15.09 -27.73 -45.85
N ASP A 125 15.17 -27.38 -47.14
CA ASP A 125 16.05 -26.33 -47.67
C ASP A 125 15.76 -24.95 -47.05
N LYS A 126 14.52 -24.72 -46.60
CA LYS A 126 14.08 -23.49 -45.95
C LYS A 126 14.15 -23.54 -44.42
N ALA A 127 14.42 -24.71 -43.83
CA ALA A 127 14.40 -24.89 -42.38
C ALA A 127 15.40 -23.98 -41.66
N GLY A 128 16.62 -23.85 -42.18
CA GLY A 128 17.66 -23.00 -41.59
C GLY A 128 17.22 -21.53 -41.46
N PRO A 129 16.87 -20.86 -42.57
CA PRO A 129 16.38 -19.48 -42.54
C PRO A 129 15.14 -19.28 -41.65
N VAL A 130 14.18 -20.22 -41.68
CA VAL A 130 12.95 -20.13 -40.86
C VAL A 130 13.26 -20.24 -39.37
N ILE A 131 14.11 -21.18 -38.97
CA ILE A 131 14.53 -21.35 -37.56
C ILE A 131 15.28 -20.10 -37.09
N ALA A 132 16.16 -19.53 -37.92
CA ALA A 132 16.87 -18.29 -37.60
C ALA A 132 15.91 -17.10 -37.42
N ALA A 133 14.88 -16.98 -38.27
CA ALA A 133 13.85 -15.95 -38.14
C ALA A 133 13.05 -16.11 -36.84
N ILE A 134 12.71 -17.34 -36.45
CA ILE A 134 12.01 -17.61 -35.18
C ILE A 134 12.88 -17.27 -33.97
N ALA A 135 14.20 -17.50 -34.03
CA ALA A 135 15.10 -17.12 -32.95
C ALA A 135 15.06 -15.61 -32.67
N SER A 136 14.82 -14.78 -33.69
CA SER A 136 14.67 -13.32 -33.52
C SER A 136 13.44 -12.91 -32.69
N LEU A 137 12.45 -13.80 -32.54
CA LEU A 137 11.28 -13.61 -31.69
C LEU A 137 11.57 -13.84 -30.19
N GLY A 138 12.81 -14.17 -29.82
CA GLY A 138 13.19 -14.49 -28.43
C GLY A 138 12.81 -13.41 -27.42
N THR A 139 12.91 -12.12 -27.79
CA THR A 139 12.55 -11.00 -26.91
C THR A 139 11.05 -10.97 -26.59
N ILE A 140 10.18 -11.13 -27.59
CA ILE A 140 8.73 -11.13 -27.37
C ILE A 140 8.29 -12.36 -26.55
N TRP A 141 8.93 -13.52 -26.80
CA TRP A 141 8.69 -14.73 -26.00
C TRP A 141 9.13 -14.56 -24.54
N SER A 142 10.28 -13.94 -24.29
CA SER A 142 10.75 -13.65 -22.94
C SER A 142 9.76 -12.80 -22.13
N VAL A 143 9.19 -11.76 -22.76
CA VAL A 143 8.18 -10.91 -22.12
C VAL A 143 6.90 -11.72 -21.86
N GLY A 144 6.38 -12.43 -22.87
CA GLY A 144 5.15 -13.21 -22.74
C GLY A 144 5.23 -14.31 -21.67
N LEU A 145 6.35 -15.03 -21.60
CA LEU A 145 6.58 -16.07 -20.59
C LEU A 145 6.78 -15.49 -19.18
N SER A 146 7.36 -14.29 -19.06
CA SER A 146 7.48 -13.60 -17.77
C SER A 146 6.11 -13.25 -17.18
N VAL A 147 5.21 -12.71 -18.01
CA VAL A 147 3.82 -12.41 -17.59
C VAL A 147 3.08 -13.69 -17.19
N LEU A 148 3.23 -14.77 -17.97
CA LEU A 148 2.64 -16.07 -17.63
C LEU A 148 3.18 -16.61 -16.30
N GLY A 149 4.49 -16.48 -16.06
CA GLY A 149 5.14 -16.90 -14.81
C GLY A 149 4.55 -16.19 -13.59
N ILE A 150 4.36 -14.87 -13.67
CA ILE A 150 3.71 -14.09 -12.59
C ILE A 150 2.28 -14.56 -12.34
N TYR A 151 1.51 -14.83 -13.40
CA TYR A 151 0.13 -15.31 -13.26
C TYR A 151 0.05 -16.71 -12.63
N VAL A 152 0.92 -17.63 -13.02
CA VAL A 152 0.98 -18.98 -12.42
C VAL A 152 1.41 -18.90 -10.96
N TYR A 153 2.42 -18.10 -10.64
CA TYR A 153 2.90 -17.91 -9.26
C TYR A 153 1.78 -17.39 -8.36
N LYS A 154 1.16 -16.28 -8.72
CA LYS A 154 0.08 -15.68 -7.93
C LYS A 154 -1.11 -16.64 -7.76
N ARG A 155 -1.46 -17.40 -8.81
CA ARG A 155 -2.55 -18.38 -8.74
C ARG A 155 -2.22 -19.55 -7.82
N SER A 156 -0.97 -19.98 -7.78
CA SER A 156 -0.51 -21.02 -6.85
C SER A 156 -0.58 -20.51 -5.40
N SER A 157 -0.14 -19.28 -5.14
CA SER A 157 -0.25 -18.64 -3.82
C SER A 157 -1.72 -18.50 -3.37
N GLU A 158 -2.62 -18.07 -4.26
CA GLU A 158 -4.06 -17.99 -3.99
C GLU A 158 -4.66 -19.36 -3.61
N LYS A 159 -4.25 -20.45 -4.30
CA LYS A 159 -4.72 -21.81 -3.99
C LYS A 159 -4.21 -22.31 -2.64
N LEU A 160 -2.97 -21.99 -2.28
CA LEU A 160 -2.36 -22.38 -1.00
C LEU A 160 -3.08 -21.68 0.16
N ALA A 161 -3.31 -20.37 0.05
CA ALA A 161 -4.07 -19.61 1.06
C ALA A 161 -5.51 -20.16 1.23
N ALA A 162 -6.19 -20.50 0.13
CA ALA A 162 -7.53 -21.09 0.18
C ALA A 162 -7.56 -22.54 0.71
N GLN A 163 -6.42 -23.24 0.77
CA GLN A 163 -6.31 -24.57 1.36
C GLN A 163 -6.10 -24.51 2.88
N GLU A 164 -5.38 -23.51 3.39
CA GLU A 164 -5.21 -23.31 4.84
C GLU A 164 -6.55 -23.03 5.55
N ASP A 165 -7.47 -22.32 4.90
CA ASP A 165 -8.79 -22.01 5.45
C ASP A 165 -9.79 -23.18 5.42
N ARG A 166 -9.44 -24.33 4.82
CA ARG A 166 -10.33 -25.49 4.78
C ARG A 166 -10.08 -26.41 5.98
N PRO A 167 -11.12 -26.75 6.77
CA PRO A 167 -10.97 -27.75 7.83
C PRO A 167 -10.44 -29.04 7.19
N GLY A 168 -9.33 -29.55 7.74
CA GLY A 168 -8.67 -30.74 7.21
C GLY A 168 -9.66 -31.90 7.01
N PHE A 169 -9.37 -32.75 6.03
CA PHE A 169 -10.21 -33.92 5.73
C PHE A 169 -10.54 -34.75 7.00
N LEU A 170 -9.57 -34.87 7.92
CA LEU A 170 -9.75 -35.53 9.21
C LEU A 170 -10.72 -34.81 10.16
N SER A 171 -10.71 -33.47 10.23
CA SER A 171 -11.66 -32.74 11.08
C SER A 171 -13.08 -32.78 10.49
N THR A 172 -13.20 -32.86 9.17
CA THR A 172 -14.49 -33.06 8.49
C THR A 172 -15.05 -34.47 8.72
N LEU A 173 -14.18 -35.49 8.77
CA LEU A 173 -14.56 -36.87 9.08
C LEU A 173 -14.95 -37.04 10.55
N ILE A 174 -14.17 -36.45 11.47
CA ILE A 174 -14.47 -36.47 12.91
C ILE A 174 -15.79 -35.72 13.17
N GLY A 175 -16.00 -34.55 12.56
CA GLY A 175 -17.24 -33.79 12.70
C GLY A 175 -18.49 -34.51 12.16
N ARG A 176 -18.34 -35.37 11.14
CA ARG A 176 -19.43 -36.23 10.65
C ARG A 176 -19.73 -37.44 11.53
N LEU A 177 -18.72 -37.96 12.23
CA LEU A 177 -18.88 -39.06 13.19
C LEU A 177 -19.39 -38.59 14.56
N SER A 178 -19.39 -37.29 14.83
CA SER A 178 -19.80 -36.69 16.12
C SER A 178 -21.11 -35.89 16.05
N GLY A 179 -21.93 -36.06 15.00
CA GLY A 179 -23.28 -35.48 14.91
C GLY A 179 -24.34 -36.21 15.76
N PRO A 180 -25.48 -35.55 16.01
CA PRO A 180 -25.93 -35.03 17.30
C PRO A 180 -26.62 -36.09 18.17
N SER A 181 -26.33 -36.05 19.47
CA SER A 181 -27.16 -36.63 20.54
C SER A 181 -27.95 -35.53 21.23
#